data_AF-A0A938S7B6-F1
#
_entry.id   AF-A0A938S7B6-F1
#
_cell.length_a   1.000
_cell.length_b   1.000
_cell.length_c   1.000
_cell.angle_alpha   90.00
_cell.angle_beta   90.00
_cell.angle_gamma   90.00
#
_symmetry.space_group_name_H-M   'P 1'
#
loop_
_entity.id
_entity.type
_entity.pdbx_description
1 polymer ?
#
loop_
_entity_poly.entity_id
_entity_poly.type
_entity_poly.pdbx_seq_one_letter_code
_entity_poly.pdbx_strand_id
1 'polypeptide(L)'
;RRHRMKWLIGITLYPGRSYIEASVKLDNRTTYPHSILYWANVAVHCNDDYQIVFPPSVTAVTYHSKNDFAHWPVGSGRYRGVDYRGVDLSWWKNHPEPVSFFAWDLQEDFMGGYDHGKKAGTVHVGDHHVVCGAKLWEWSPGPTGRMWDKILTDADGPYAELMVGAWSDNQPDYSWIKPHEVKTFKQYWYPVREIGGFTYANLEGAANLEVTANGTARLGFNTTAPHRKAKAVLRAGETTLLEETIAIGPDKPFVKEVPLPAGTKRTDLRAVLATSTGRTLVAYGPVEIVPNPKLPETVKPPPAPKDIQTIEELYLTGLRVEQIHNPRVDPFDYYEEALRRDPNDARTNTIVGINYNRRCLYEKAEEHLRRAVARLSVDYTRLIDTGALYHLGVALRAQGKLDEAYKVFSRAKWDYAFHSPAQYQLAELSCRKGDFATALEQIEQSLSTNALDNRARNLKAALLRRTGKPKQAEALLAKSLLDDPLDFFALNERHLLRQKPDPRRADSEAARKLNAAMRYDVQVYLELATDYMSLGFWDEAIDVLSRIVRDKTDFAGTYPLVYYYLAFLHGRKGDVEVAKKFYSQAGAMPADYCFPFRAESAEVLKAALAHNPVDARAHYYLGNLLYELQP
;
A
#
# COMPACT_ATOMS: atom_id res chain seq x y z
N ARG A 1 6.28 2.75 -11.88
CA ARG A 1 5.96 1.31 -11.80
C ARG A 1 7.16 0.56 -11.19
N ARG A 2 7.53 0.84 -9.94
CA ARG A 2 8.85 0.42 -9.40
C ARG A 2 8.89 -1.05 -8.96
N HIS A 3 7.86 -1.55 -8.27
CA HIS A 3 7.92 -2.87 -7.61
C HIS A 3 6.89 -3.90 -8.09
N ARG A 4 6.14 -3.62 -9.18
CA ARG A 4 5.10 -4.53 -9.76
C ARG A 4 4.01 -5.03 -8.80
N MET A 5 3.98 -4.52 -7.57
CA MET A 5 2.87 -4.69 -6.66
C MET A 5 1.58 -4.12 -7.26
N LYS A 6 0.45 -4.67 -6.84
CA LYS A 6 -0.87 -4.12 -7.16
C LYS A 6 -1.41 -3.38 -5.93
N TRP A 7 -2.10 -2.29 -6.18
CA TRP A 7 -2.92 -1.62 -5.18
C TRP A 7 -4.27 -1.32 -5.79
N LEU A 8 -5.32 -1.41 -4.97
CA LEU A 8 -6.70 -1.12 -5.31
C LEU A 8 -7.24 -0.16 -4.26
N ILE A 9 -7.82 0.95 -4.73
CA ILE A 9 -8.58 1.89 -3.90
C ILE A 9 -10.02 1.85 -4.38
N GLY A 10 -10.93 1.50 -3.47
CA GLY A 10 -12.37 1.62 -3.67
C GLY A 10 -12.90 2.83 -2.91
N ILE A 11 -13.64 3.69 -3.60
CA ILE A 11 -14.34 4.83 -2.99
C ILE A 11 -15.84 4.53 -3.01
N THR A 12 -16.46 4.41 -1.84
CA THR A 12 -17.86 3.99 -1.70
C THR A 12 -18.69 5.07 -1.01
N LEU A 13 -19.81 5.43 -1.64
CA LEU A 13 -20.87 6.24 -1.06
C LEU A 13 -22.02 5.32 -0.64
N TYR A 14 -22.46 5.44 0.60
CA TYR A 14 -23.54 4.62 1.14
C TYR A 14 -24.87 5.38 1.18
N PRO A 15 -25.98 4.80 0.70
CA PRO A 15 -27.30 5.40 0.85
C PRO A 15 -27.62 5.72 2.32
N GLY A 16 -28.08 6.94 2.59
CA GLY A 16 -28.47 7.40 3.92
C GLY A 16 -27.31 7.67 4.89
N ARG A 17 -26.05 7.65 4.40
CA ARG A 17 -24.86 8.01 5.19
C ARG A 17 -24.16 9.21 4.59
N SER A 18 -23.67 10.11 5.44
CA SER A 18 -22.90 11.29 5.07
C SER A 18 -21.41 11.05 5.31
N TYR A 19 -20.88 9.94 4.80
CA TYR A 19 -19.44 9.68 4.78
C TYR A 19 -19.04 9.01 3.48
N ILE A 20 -17.76 9.16 3.14
CA ILE A 20 -17.10 8.42 2.08
C ILE A 20 -16.25 7.34 2.73
N GLU A 21 -16.40 6.08 2.32
CA GLU A 21 -15.45 5.02 2.65
C GLU A 21 -14.37 4.96 1.58
N ALA A 22 -13.10 4.96 2.01
CA ALA A 22 -11.98 4.54 1.19
C ALA A 22 -11.51 3.15 1.67
N SER A 23 -11.72 2.14 0.84
CA SER A 23 -11.22 0.77 1.04
C SER A 23 -9.91 0.61 0.27
N VAL A 24 -8.85 0.16 0.94
CA VAL A 24 -7.52 -0.01 0.34
C VAL A 24 -7.09 -1.47 0.43
N LYS A 25 -6.59 -2.00 -0.69
CA LYS A 25 -5.95 -3.32 -0.78
C LYS A 25 -4.59 -3.18 -1.44
N LEU A 26 -3.54 -3.57 -0.71
CA LEU A 26 -2.17 -3.70 -1.23
C LEU A 26 -1.87 -5.18 -1.41
N ASP A 27 -1.37 -5.55 -2.58
CA ASP A 27 -1.08 -6.94 -2.96
C ASP A 27 0.36 -7.03 -3.46
N ASN A 28 1.21 -7.69 -2.67
CA ASN A 28 2.53 -8.06 -3.12
C ASN A 28 2.48 -9.34 -3.93
N ARG A 29 2.10 -9.22 -5.19
CA ARG A 29 2.03 -10.35 -6.13
C ARG A 29 3.39 -10.92 -6.57
N THR A 30 4.50 -10.41 -6.02
CA THR A 30 5.86 -10.77 -6.44
C THR A 30 6.50 -11.83 -5.53
N THR A 31 7.68 -12.32 -5.94
CA THR A 31 8.48 -13.28 -5.16
C THR A 31 9.42 -12.61 -4.16
N TYR A 32 9.34 -11.29 -3.98
CA TYR A 32 10.26 -10.54 -3.12
C TYR A 32 9.50 -9.76 -2.05
N PRO A 33 10.05 -9.62 -0.83
CA PRO A 33 9.52 -8.64 0.10
C PRO A 33 9.71 -7.24 -0.48
N HIS A 34 8.82 -6.30 -0.15
CA HIS A 34 8.96 -4.89 -0.50
C HIS A 34 8.67 -4.01 0.71
N SER A 35 9.32 -2.85 0.78
CA SER A 35 8.88 -1.79 1.67
C SER A 35 7.69 -1.07 1.02
N ILE A 36 6.72 -0.70 1.85
CA ILE A 36 5.50 0.04 1.47
C ILE A 36 5.34 1.26 2.35
N LEU A 37 4.82 2.32 1.75
CA LEU A 37 4.40 3.52 2.45
C LEU A 37 3.07 3.95 1.86
N TYR A 38 2.03 4.01 2.70
CA TYR A 38 0.73 4.51 2.32
C TYR A 38 0.41 5.78 3.09
N TRP A 39 0.11 6.84 2.36
CA TRP A 39 -0.51 8.05 2.90
C TRP A 39 -1.62 8.52 1.96
N ALA A 40 -2.82 8.71 2.49
CA ALA A 40 -3.88 9.42 1.79
C ALA A 40 -3.77 10.91 2.11
N ASN A 41 -3.97 11.75 1.09
CA ASN A 41 -3.95 13.20 1.21
C ASN A 41 -5.33 13.75 0.85
N VAL A 42 -5.97 14.43 1.79
CA VAL A 42 -7.22 15.17 1.58
C VAL A 42 -6.92 16.66 1.72
N ALA A 43 -6.99 17.38 0.61
CA ALA A 43 -6.85 18.83 0.60
C ALA A 43 -8.12 19.50 1.16
N VAL A 44 -7.92 20.51 1.99
CA VAL A 44 -8.98 21.32 2.60
C VAL A 44 -8.64 22.81 2.42
N HIS A 45 -9.64 23.63 2.11
CA HIS A 45 -9.43 25.08 2.12
C HIS A 45 -9.11 25.55 3.54
N CYS A 46 -8.14 26.44 3.66
CA CYS A 46 -7.78 27.06 4.93
C CYS A 46 -7.83 28.59 4.85
N ASN A 47 -7.88 29.22 6.00
CA ASN A 47 -7.89 30.67 6.21
C ASN A 47 -7.57 30.95 7.69
N ASP A 48 -7.68 32.21 8.12
CA ASP A 48 -7.35 32.62 9.49
C ASP A 48 -8.27 32.03 10.58
N ASP A 49 -9.41 31.45 10.17
CA ASP A 49 -10.39 30.77 11.01
C ASP A 49 -10.29 29.23 10.91
N TYR A 50 -9.30 28.70 10.19
CA TYR A 50 -9.08 27.27 10.07
C TYR A 50 -8.26 26.72 11.24
N GLN A 51 -8.79 25.67 11.87
CA GLN A 51 -8.20 24.97 12.99
C GLN A 51 -8.00 23.49 12.68
N ILE A 52 -6.81 22.96 12.94
CA ILE A 52 -6.52 21.53 12.92
C ILE A 52 -7.02 20.88 14.20
N VAL A 53 -7.62 19.71 14.07
CA VAL A 53 -8.11 18.93 15.20
C VAL A 53 -7.36 17.61 15.24
N PHE A 54 -6.36 17.54 16.11
CA PHE A 54 -5.84 16.26 16.60
C PHE A 54 -6.55 15.87 17.91
N PRO A 55 -6.75 14.57 18.15
CA PRO A 55 -7.40 14.10 19.37
C PRO A 55 -6.64 14.45 20.65
N PRO A 56 -7.32 14.38 21.81
CA PRO A 56 -6.71 14.70 23.11
C PRO A 56 -5.45 13.90 23.49
N SER A 57 -5.25 12.67 22.97
CA SER A 57 -4.01 11.93 23.24
C SER A 57 -2.76 12.58 22.63
N VAL A 58 -2.92 13.36 21.56
CA VAL A 58 -1.82 13.99 20.85
C VAL A 58 -1.34 15.20 21.64
N THR A 59 -0.23 15.03 22.34
CA THR A 59 0.39 16.07 23.18
C THR A 59 1.76 16.51 22.66
N ALA A 60 2.24 15.85 21.61
CA ALA A 60 3.43 16.20 20.87
C ALA A 60 3.20 15.99 19.37
N VAL A 61 3.96 16.72 18.58
CA VAL A 61 4.04 16.57 17.13
C VAL A 61 5.50 16.49 16.70
N THR A 62 5.73 15.90 15.53
CA THR A 62 7.08 15.72 14.99
C THR A 62 7.15 16.08 13.52
N TYR A 63 8.36 16.35 13.02
CA TYR A 63 8.62 16.62 11.61
C TYR A 63 8.91 15.33 10.83
N HIS A 64 9.13 15.49 9.53
CA HIS A 64 9.65 14.43 8.67
C HIS A 64 10.90 13.77 9.26
N SER A 65 10.95 12.44 9.17
CA SER A 65 12.05 11.61 9.71
C SER A 65 12.23 11.68 11.23
N LYS A 66 11.25 12.21 11.98
CA LYS A 66 11.32 12.35 13.44
C LYS A 66 12.57 13.09 13.92
N ASN A 67 13.02 14.09 13.14
CA ASN A 67 14.26 14.82 13.41
C ASN A 67 14.07 16.11 14.23
N ASP A 68 12.83 16.48 14.51
CA ASP A 68 12.45 17.65 15.30
C ASP A 68 11.07 17.39 15.94
N PHE A 69 10.84 17.92 17.14
CA PHE A 69 9.61 17.70 17.92
C PHE A 69 9.12 19.01 18.54
N ALA A 70 7.80 19.13 18.71
CA ALA A 70 7.16 20.22 19.42
C ALA A 70 6.03 19.71 20.32
N HIS A 71 5.72 20.44 21.39
CA HIS A 71 4.51 20.23 22.17
C HIS A 71 3.28 20.65 21.38
N TRP A 72 2.18 19.94 21.61
CA TRP A 72 0.89 20.19 20.95
C TRP A 72 -0.24 20.33 21.98
N PRO A 73 -1.25 21.19 21.73
CA PRO A 73 -1.33 22.16 20.64
C PRO A 73 -0.51 23.43 20.87
N VAL A 74 -0.14 23.74 22.12
CA VAL A 74 0.63 24.96 22.43
C VAL A 74 2.13 24.65 22.41
N GLY A 75 2.87 25.33 21.53
CA GLY A 75 4.31 25.20 21.43
C GLY A 75 5.05 25.76 22.65
N SER A 76 6.19 25.15 22.99
CA SER A 76 7.03 25.56 24.13
C SER A 76 8.46 25.94 23.74
N GLY A 77 8.79 25.93 22.44
CA GLY A 77 10.15 26.09 21.95
C GLY A 77 10.23 26.34 20.46
N ARG A 78 11.42 26.12 19.91
CA ARG A 78 11.64 26.20 18.47
C ARG A 78 11.26 24.89 17.79
N TYR A 79 10.64 25.00 16.63
CA TYR A 79 10.34 23.88 15.75
C TYR A 79 10.58 24.31 14.32
N ARG A 80 11.41 23.55 13.60
CA ARG A 80 11.82 23.84 12.22
C ARG A 80 12.37 25.25 12.02
N GLY A 81 13.08 25.74 13.04
CA GLY A 81 13.71 27.05 13.03
C GLY A 81 12.81 28.21 13.42
N VAL A 82 11.50 28.01 13.61
CA VAL A 82 10.55 29.04 14.06
C VAL A 82 10.34 28.92 15.57
N ASP A 83 10.22 30.03 16.30
CA ASP A 83 9.93 30.05 17.74
C ASP A 83 8.42 30.09 17.98
N TYR A 84 7.86 29.00 18.55
CA TYR A 84 6.44 28.84 18.80
C TYR A 84 6.09 28.87 20.29
N ARG A 85 6.92 29.47 21.14
CA ARG A 85 6.66 29.58 22.58
C ARG A 85 5.34 30.28 22.87
N GLY A 86 4.40 29.57 23.49
CA GLY A 86 3.07 30.08 23.84
C GLY A 86 2.13 30.23 22.64
N VAL A 87 2.50 29.72 21.47
CA VAL A 87 1.69 29.78 20.25
C VAL A 87 0.84 28.52 20.13
N ASP A 88 -0.45 28.68 19.86
CA ASP A 88 -1.36 27.58 19.56
C ASP A 88 -1.17 27.13 18.10
N LEU A 89 -0.48 26.02 17.91
CA LEU A 89 -0.16 25.40 16.62
C LEU A 89 -1.38 24.77 15.93
N SER A 90 -2.53 24.70 16.61
CA SER A 90 -3.75 24.21 15.97
C SER A 90 -4.35 25.21 14.98
N TRP A 91 -3.89 26.46 14.93
CA TRP A 91 -4.44 27.49 14.04
C TRP A 91 -3.54 27.75 12.84
N TRP A 92 -4.10 27.64 11.64
CA TRP A 92 -3.38 27.87 10.38
C TRP A 92 -2.69 29.25 10.33
N LYS A 93 -3.36 30.31 10.81
CA LYS A 93 -2.79 31.67 10.84
C LYS A 93 -1.50 31.83 11.65
N ASN A 94 -1.21 30.88 12.55
CA ASN A 94 -0.08 30.98 13.46
C ASN A 94 1.23 30.45 12.87
N HIS A 95 1.21 29.93 11.64
CA HIS A 95 2.40 29.37 10.99
C HIS A 95 2.99 30.40 10.01
N PRO A 96 4.16 31.00 10.26
CA PRO A 96 4.73 31.99 9.34
C PRO A 96 5.41 31.35 8.12
N GLU A 97 5.75 30.06 8.17
CA GLU A 97 6.50 29.34 7.14
C GLU A 97 5.87 27.96 6.89
N PRO A 98 6.01 27.40 5.66
CA PRO A 98 5.50 26.06 5.34
C PRO A 98 5.94 25.00 6.35
N VAL A 99 5.00 24.20 6.85
CA VAL A 99 5.25 23.31 7.97
C VAL A 99 4.48 22.00 7.86
N SER A 100 5.07 20.94 8.44
CA SER A 100 4.41 19.65 8.67
C SER A 100 4.28 19.43 10.17
N PHE A 101 3.13 18.92 10.60
CA PHE A 101 2.92 18.39 11.94
C PHE A 101 2.40 16.96 11.83
N PHE A 102 3.22 15.99 12.23
CA PHE A 102 2.79 14.61 12.40
C PHE A 102 2.37 14.41 13.85
N ALA A 103 1.17 13.89 14.09
CA ALA A 103 0.73 13.49 15.41
C ALA A 103 1.67 12.42 15.98
N TRP A 104 2.15 12.64 17.21
CA TRP A 104 2.95 11.64 17.92
C TRP A 104 2.04 10.86 18.87
N ASP A 105 2.12 9.53 18.81
CA ASP A 105 1.45 8.60 19.74
C ASP A 105 -0.08 8.71 19.77
N LEU A 106 -0.71 8.84 18.59
CA LEU A 106 -2.16 8.90 18.40
C LEU A 106 -2.87 7.65 18.97
N GLN A 107 -3.82 7.83 19.90
CA GLN A 107 -4.58 6.75 20.55
C GLN A 107 -6.06 6.66 20.13
N GLU A 108 -6.56 7.63 19.37
CA GLU A 108 -7.96 7.68 18.94
C GLU A 108 -8.08 7.47 17.43
N ASP A 109 -9.24 6.95 17.02
CA ASP A 109 -9.54 6.59 15.63
C ASP A 109 -9.93 7.80 14.75
N PHE A 110 -9.62 9.05 15.14
CA PHE A 110 -10.09 10.22 14.40
C PHE A 110 -9.05 11.34 14.33
N MET A 111 -9.20 12.20 13.34
CA MET A 111 -8.57 13.53 13.29
C MET A 111 -9.40 14.40 12.34
N GLY A 112 -9.03 15.67 12.16
CA GLY A 112 -9.58 16.47 11.08
C GLY A 112 -9.19 17.93 11.15
N GLY A 113 -10.08 18.77 10.66
CA GLY A 113 -9.97 20.20 10.84
C GLY A 113 -11.31 20.89 10.63
N TYR A 114 -11.41 22.12 11.14
CA TYR A 114 -12.64 22.88 11.22
C TYR A 114 -12.37 24.34 10.85
N ASP A 115 -13.16 24.86 9.92
CA ASP A 115 -13.21 26.28 9.57
C ASP A 115 -14.31 26.94 10.39
N HIS A 116 -13.92 27.75 11.37
CA HIS A 116 -14.84 28.43 12.28
C HIS A 116 -15.64 29.53 11.58
N GLY A 117 -15.05 30.18 10.57
CA GLY A 117 -15.71 31.21 9.78
C GLY A 117 -16.83 30.64 8.91
N LYS A 118 -16.58 29.47 8.29
CA LYS A 118 -17.59 28.72 7.52
C LYS A 118 -18.50 27.85 8.38
N LYS A 119 -18.17 27.67 9.66
CA LYS A 119 -18.86 26.74 10.59
C LYS A 119 -18.94 25.33 10.02
N ALA A 120 -17.88 24.86 9.38
CA ALA A 120 -17.84 23.57 8.73
C ALA A 120 -16.43 22.96 8.81
N GLY A 121 -16.34 21.65 8.79
CA GLY A 121 -15.08 20.94 8.87
C GLY A 121 -15.13 19.57 8.21
N THR A 122 -14.00 18.88 8.29
CA THR A 122 -13.82 17.53 7.76
C THR A 122 -13.25 16.67 8.85
N VAL A 123 -13.86 15.49 9.04
CA VAL A 123 -13.45 14.48 10.00
C VAL A 123 -12.95 13.27 9.23
N HIS A 124 -11.80 12.75 9.64
CA HIS A 124 -11.32 11.41 9.32
C HIS A 124 -11.70 10.45 10.44
N VAL A 125 -12.04 9.22 10.08
CA VAL A 125 -12.11 8.09 11.01
C VAL A 125 -11.42 6.85 10.43
N GLY A 126 -10.56 6.21 11.21
CA GLY A 126 -9.89 4.95 10.86
C GLY A 126 -9.32 4.27 12.09
N ASP A 127 -9.29 2.94 12.10
CA ASP A 127 -8.69 2.14 13.18
C ASP A 127 -7.23 2.53 13.37
N HIS A 128 -6.89 3.22 14.47
CA HIS A 128 -5.55 3.76 14.71
C HIS A 128 -4.48 2.67 14.89
N HIS A 129 -4.85 1.40 15.12
CA HIS A 129 -3.89 0.29 15.12
C HIS A 129 -3.41 -0.06 13.70
N VAL A 130 -4.12 0.41 12.66
CA VAL A 130 -3.74 0.26 11.26
C VAL A 130 -3.46 1.61 10.62
N VAL A 131 -4.36 2.58 10.73
CA VAL A 131 -4.25 3.95 10.25
C VAL A 131 -3.66 4.84 11.35
N CYS A 132 -2.43 4.54 11.75
CA CYS A 132 -1.76 5.18 12.89
C CYS A 132 -1.16 6.56 12.58
N GLY A 133 -1.03 6.93 11.30
CA GLY A 133 -0.48 8.23 10.91
C GLY A 133 -1.57 9.28 10.78
N ALA A 134 -1.35 10.42 11.42
CA ALA A 134 -2.12 11.65 11.19
C ALA A 134 -1.15 12.81 11.01
N LYS A 135 -1.34 13.60 9.96
CA LYS A 135 -0.43 14.69 9.59
C LYS A 135 -1.21 15.85 9.01
N LEU A 136 -0.81 17.05 9.41
CA LEU A 136 -1.08 18.27 8.66
C LEU A 136 0.16 18.65 7.87
N TRP A 137 -0.01 19.03 6.60
CA TRP A 137 0.95 19.85 5.90
C TRP A 137 0.29 21.08 5.31
N GLU A 138 1.00 22.20 5.30
CA GLU A 138 0.49 23.45 4.76
C GLU A 138 1.62 24.36 4.26
N TRP A 139 1.27 25.22 3.30
CA TRP A 139 2.14 26.27 2.80
C TRP A 139 2.20 27.51 3.69
N SER A 140 1.21 27.65 4.59
CA SER A 140 1.11 28.69 5.62
C SER A 140 0.84 30.12 5.10
N PRO A 141 0.34 31.07 5.92
CA PRO A 141 -0.02 32.44 5.49
C PRO A 141 1.14 33.36 5.07
N GLY A 142 2.40 32.98 5.34
CA GLY A 142 3.57 33.82 5.08
C GLY A 142 3.88 34.01 3.59
N PRO A 143 4.86 34.88 3.24
CA PRO A 143 5.18 35.21 1.85
C PRO A 143 5.49 33.98 0.97
N THR A 144 6.20 32.99 1.52
CA THR A 144 6.49 31.71 0.85
C THR A 144 5.21 30.97 0.49
N GLY A 145 4.26 30.86 1.42
CA GLY A 145 3.00 30.17 1.16
C GLY A 145 2.10 30.91 0.18
N ARG A 146 2.00 32.24 0.32
CA ARG A 146 1.26 33.09 -0.64
C ARG A 146 1.79 33.03 -2.06
N MET A 147 3.07 32.72 -2.23
CA MET A 147 3.64 32.44 -3.55
C MET A 147 3.06 31.13 -4.13
N TRP A 148 3.00 30.07 -3.33
CA TRP A 148 2.46 28.77 -3.76
C TRP A 148 0.95 28.80 -4.03
N ASP A 149 0.18 29.58 -3.28
CA ASP A 149 -1.25 29.80 -3.55
C ASP A 149 -1.49 30.17 -5.03
N LYS A 150 -0.62 31.03 -5.60
CA LYS A 150 -0.69 31.50 -7.00
C LYS A 150 -0.16 30.49 -8.02
N ILE A 151 0.72 29.57 -7.61
CA ILE A 151 1.34 28.59 -8.50
C ILE A 151 0.46 27.34 -8.63
N LEU A 152 -0.18 26.94 -7.53
CA LEU A 152 -0.88 25.66 -7.42
C LEU A 152 -2.40 25.80 -7.56
N THR A 153 -2.94 27.02 -7.47
CA THR A 153 -4.38 27.26 -7.59
C THR A 153 -4.67 28.41 -8.54
N ASP A 154 -5.78 28.30 -9.28
CA ASP A 154 -6.29 29.40 -10.11
C ASP A 154 -7.06 30.41 -9.24
N ALA A 155 -8.02 29.92 -8.45
CA ALA A 155 -8.91 30.75 -7.63
C ALA A 155 -9.24 30.16 -6.24
N ASP A 156 -8.80 28.93 -5.95
CA ASP A 156 -9.14 28.22 -4.71
C ASP A 156 -8.40 28.76 -3.48
N GLY A 157 -7.25 29.42 -3.69
CA GLY A 157 -6.48 30.08 -2.65
C GLY A 157 -5.73 29.10 -1.74
N PRO A 158 -5.46 29.49 -0.48
CA PRO A 158 -4.69 28.65 0.44
C PRO A 158 -5.42 27.35 0.78
N TYR A 159 -4.65 26.27 0.84
CA TYR A 159 -5.11 24.95 1.26
C TYR A 159 -4.14 24.32 2.27
N ALA A 160 -4.66 23.37 3.03
CA ALA A 160 -3.88 22.46 3.85
C ALA A 160 -4.16 21.01 3.43
N GLU A 161 -3.23 20.13 3.77
CA GLU A 161 -3.31 18.70 3.49
C GLU A 161 -3.54 17.95 4.80
N LEU A 162 -4.75 17.42 4.98
CA LEU A 162 -5.05 16.44 6.02
C LEU A 162 -4.61 15.07 5.49
N MET A 163 -3.48 14.58 5.99
CA MET A 163 -2.91 13.32 5.55
C MET A 163 -3.02 12.26 6.64
N VAL A 164 -3.31 11.03 6.21
CA VAL A 164 -3.40 9.88 7.11
C VAL A 164 -2.61 8.70 6.56
N GLY A 165 -1.89 8.02 7.45
CA GLY A 165 -0.92 6.98 7.13
C GLY A 165 -1.35 5.62 7.67
N ALA A 166 -1.15 4.56 6.90
CA ALA A 166 -1.41 3.18 7.35
C ALA A 166 -0.12 2.40 7.53
N TRP A 167 0.01 1.69 8.66
CA TRP A 167 1.20 0.98 9.14
C TRP A 167 2.45 1.87 9.29
N SER A 168 2.25 3.18 9.34
CA SER A 168 3.28 4.21 9.32
C SER A 168 2.74 5.48 9.95
N ASP A 169 3.46 6.03 10.93
CA ASP A 169 3.10 7.28 11.61
C ASP A 169 3.88 8.50 11.10
N ASN A 170 4.90 8.30 10.25
CA ASN A 170 5.78 9.37 9.76
C ASN A 170 6.21 9.17 8.28
N GLN A 171 6.84 10.21 7.71
CA GLN A 171 7.43 10.17 6.38
C GLN A 171 8.91 10.59 6.43
N PRO A 172 9.87 9.71 6.07
CA PRO A 172 9.70 8.30 5.71
C PRO A 172 9.62 7.40 6.96
N ASP A 173 8.62 6.52 7.01
CA ASP A 173 8.58 5.37 7.92
C ASP A 173 7.85 4.22 7.22
N TYR A 174 8.58 3.36 6.52
CA TYR A 174 7.99 2.34 5.65
C TYR A 174 7.71 1.07 6.45
N SER A 175 6.67 0.33 6.08
CA SER A 175 6.44 -1.04 6.59
C SER A 175 6.88 -2.07 5.55
N TRP A 176 7.00 -3.33 5.95
CA TRP A 176 7.27 -4.43 5.01
C TRP A 176 5.99 -5.15 4.58
N ILE A 177 6.00 -5.66 3.35
CA ILE A 177 5.00 -6.60 2.83
C ILE A 177 5.72 -7.80 2.19
N LYS A 178 5.40 -9.01 2.65
CA LYS A 178 6.03 -10.27 2.24
C LYS A 178 5.54 -10.74 0.86
N PRO A 179 6.24 -11.68 0.19
CA PRO A 179 5.75 -12.29 -1.05
C PRO A 179 4.34 -12.86 -0.89
N HIS A 180 3.45 -12.55 -1.83
CA HIS A 180 2.03 -12.90 -1.84
C HIS A 180 1.19 -12.34 -0.68
N GLU A 181 1.76 -11.55 0.24
CA GLU A 181 1.00 -10.95 1.31
C GLU A 181 0.03 -9.90 0.75
N VAL A 182 -1.21 -9.96 1.26
CA VAL A 182 -2.26 -8.99 0.96
C VAL A 182 -2.61 -8.25 2.24
N LYS A 183 -2.49 -6.93 2.21
CA LYS A 183 -2.87 -6.06 3.33
C LYS A 183 -4.08 -5.22 2.94
N THR A 184 -5.08 -5.15 3.81
CA THR A 184 -6.30 -4.36 3.58
C THR A 184 -6.65 -3.51 4.79
N PHE A 185 -7.21 -2.34 4.55
CA PHE A 185 -7.81 -1.51 5.59
C PHE A 185 -8.89 -0.61 4.99
N LYS A 186 -9.64 0.03 5.88
CA LYS A 186 -10.68 1.00 5.54
C LYS A 186 -10.47 2.27 6.33
N GLN A 187 -10.85 3.38 5.72
CA GLN A 187 -10.90 4.68 6.38
C GLN A 187 -12.09 5.48 5.84
N TYR A 188 -12.53 6.46 6.62
CA TYR A 188 -13.75 7.21 6.36
C TYR A 188 -13.50 8.70 6.46
N TRP A 189 -14.20 9.46 5.63
CA TRP A 189 -14.18 10.92 5.67
C TRP A 189 -15.61 11.46 5.66
N TYR A 190 -15.93 12.41 6.54
CA TYR A 190 -17.24 13.05 6.56
C TYR A 190 -17.20 14.53 6.92
N PRO A 191 -18.17 15.32 6.44
CA PRO A 191 -18.31 16.72 6.83
C PRO A 191 -18.92 16.83 8.23
N VAL A 192 -18.44 17.81 9.00
CA VAL A 192 -19.05 18.24 10.27
C VAL A 192 -19.45 19.71 10.14
N ARG A 193 -20.58 20.12 10.72
CA ARG A 193 -21.05 21.51 10.60
C ARG A 193 -21.69 22.06 11.87
N GLU A 194 -21.56 23.38 12.04
CA GLU A 194 -22.23 24.27 13.01
C GLU A 194 -22.05 23.97 14.51
N ILE A 195 -21.38 22.87 14.86
CA ILE A 195 -21.07 22.51 16.25
C ILE A 195 -19.83 23.23 16.83
N GLY A 196 -19.13 24.02 16.02
CA GLY A 196 -18.04 24.90 16.44
C GLY A 196 -16.72 24.20 16.76
N GLY A 197 -16.36 23.18 16.00
CA GLY A 197 -15.23 22.29 16.28
C GLY A 197 -15.72 20.90 16.69
N PHE A 198 -14.80 20.02 17.07
CA PHE A 198 -15.13 18.72 17.66
C PHE A 198 -13.99 18.26 18.57
N THR A 199 -14.36 17.60 19.67
CA THR A 199 -13.44 17.03 20.65
C THR A 199 -13.42 15.51 20.60
N TYR A 200 -14.38 14.91 19.89
CA TYR A 200 -14.48 13.49 19.66
C TYR A 200 -15.23 13.20 18.37
N ALA A 201 -14.83 12.15 17.65
CA ALA A 201 -15.53 11.65 16.50
C ALA A 201 -15.44 10.13 16.38
N ASN A 202 -16.48 9.55 15.80
CA ASN A 202 -16.49 8.17 15.30
C ASN A 202 -17.32 8.12 14.01
N LEU A 203 -17.57 6.92 13.48
CA LEU A 203 -18.31 6.75 12.23
C LEU A 203 -19.80 7.14 12.31
N GLU A 204 -20.39 7.20 13.52
CA GLU A 204 -21.80 7.58 13.70
C GLU A 204 -21.99 9.10 13.86
N GLY A 205 -20.95 9.83 14.28
CA GLY A 205 -20.96 11.29 14.34
C GLY A 205 -19.81 11.90 15.14
N ALA A 206 -19.84 13.22 15.24
CA ALA A 206 -18.91 14.03 16.01
C ALA A 206 -19.62 14.70 17.20
N ALA A 207 -18.87 14.93 18.27
CA ALA A 207 -19.26 15.71 19.43
C ALA A 207 -18.29 16.88 19.64
N ASN A 208 -18.84 18.02 20.03
CA ASN A 208 -18.07 19.09 20.63
C ASN A 208 -18.52 19.28 22.08
N LEU A 209 -17.58 19.29 23.01
CA LEU A 209 -17.84 19.57 24.42
C LEU A 209 -16.75 20.47 24.97
N GLU A 210 -17.07 21.75 25.08
CA GLU A 210 -16.17 22.80 25.56
C GLU A 210 -16.76 23.48 26.79
N VAL A 211 -15.91 23.80 27.76
CA VAL A 211 -16.28 24.66 28.89
C VAL A 211 -15.85 26.07 28.55
N THR A 212 -16.81 26.99 28.48
CA THR A 212 -16.56 28.39 28.20
C THR A 212 -15.98 29.10 29.43
N ALA A 213 -15.33 30.25 29.23
CA ALA A 213 -14.84 31.09 30.31
C ALA A 213 -15.94 31.55 31.29
N ASN A 214 -17.20 31.44 30.89
CA ASN A 214 -18.36 31.95 31.62
C ASN A 214 -18.98 30.86 32.52
N GLY A 215 -18.37 29.68 32.61
CA GLY A 215 -18.90 28.55 33.38
C GLY A 215 -20.08 27.84 32.71
N THR A 216 -20.19 27.90 31.38
CA THR A 216 -21.17 27.13 30.60
C THR A 216 -20.48 26.03 29.80
N ALA A 217 -21.13 24.88 29.63
CA ALA A 217 -20.73 23.86 28.68
C ALA A 217 -21.43 24.09 27.33
N ARG A 218 -20.66 24.27 26.27
CA ARG A 218 -21.16 24.22 24.90
C ARG A 218 -21.14 22.77 24.43
N LEU A 219 -22.33 22.20 24.23
CA LEU A 219 -22.52 20.84 23.74
C LEU A 219 -22.97 20.88 22.29
N GLY A 220 -22.25 20.21 21.41
CA GLY A 220 -22.58 20.04 20.00
C GLY A 220 -22.58 18.58 19.57
N PHE A 221 -23.54 18.18 18.73
CA PHE A 221 -23.55 16.87 18.05
C PHE A 221 -23.88 17.04 16.57
N ASN A 222 -23.23 16.27 15.70
CA ASN A 222 -23.58 16.13 14.29
C ASN A 222 -23.38 14.67 13.84
N THR A 223 -24.44 14.04 13.34
CA THR A 223 -24.44 12.61 13.00
C THR A 223 -24.24 12.36 11.52
N THR A 224 -23.67 11.21 11.17
CA THR A 224 -23.50 10.79 9.77
C THR A 224 -24.76 10.20 9.15
N ALA A 225 -25.84 10.06 9.92
CA ALA A 225 -27.15 9.60 9.46
C ALA A 225 -28.29 10.35 10.19
N PRO A 226 -29.48 10.45 9.59
CA PRO A 226 -30.64 11.09 10.23
C PRO A 226 -31.24 10.21 11.34
N HIS A 227 -31.53 10.82 12.48
CA HIS A 227 -32.22 10.22 13.62
C HIS A 227 -33.37 11.14 14.07
N ARG A 228 -34.62 10.63 13.98
CA ARG A 228 -35.82 11.44 14.28
C ARG A 228 -36.07 11.68 15.78
N LYS A 229 -35.58 10.79 16.64
CA LYS A 229 -35.80 10.78 18.09
C LYS A 229 -34.54 10.31 18.82
N ALA A 230 -33.41 10.97 18.56
CA ALA A 230 -32.19 10.74 19.32
C ALA A 230 -32.29 11.39 20.70
N LYS A 231 -31.59 10.86 21.69
CA LYS A 231 -31.52 11.38 23.04
C LYS A 231 -30.15 12.02 23.25
N ALA A 232 -30.11 13.33 23.45
CA ALA A 232 -28.92 14.09 23.79
C ALA A 232 -28.85 14.31 25.30
N VAL A 233 -27.74 13.91 25.92
CA VAL A 233 -27.56 13.94 27.37
C VAL A 233 -26.22 14.58 27.73
N LEU A 234 -26.24 15.49 28.69
CA LEU A 234 -25.04 16.01 29.37
C LEU A 234 -25.12 15.68 30.85
N ARG A 235 -24.04 15.12 31.39
CA ARG A 235 -23.89 14.83 32.82
C ARG A 235 -22.66 15.49 33.40
N ALA A 236 -22.72 15.80 34.69
CA ALA A 236 -21.56 16.10 35.53
C ALA A 236 -21.55 15.10 36.69
N GLY A 237 -20.63 14.12 36.65
CA GLY A 237 -20.68 12.94 37.50
C GLY A 237 -22.02 12.19 37.35
N GLU A 238 -22.70 11.96 38.47
CA GLU A 238 -24.03 11.31 38.51
C GLU A 238 -25.18 12.27 38.15
N THR A 239 -24.94 13.58 38.11
CA THR A 239 -25.99 14.58 37.90
C THR A 239 -26.25 14.79 36.41
N THR A 240 -27.51 14.67 35.98
CA THR A 240 -27.91 15.00 34.60
C THR A 240 -28.24 16.48 34.49
N LEU A 241 -27.48 17.20 33.67
CA LEU A 241 -27.63 18.64 33.44
C LEU A 241 -28.53 18.94 32.23
N LEU A 242 -28.54 18.04 31.25
CA LEU A 242 -29.37 18.13 30.05
C LEU A 242 -29.84 16.74 29.66
N GLU A 243 -31.11 16.62 29.30
CA GLU A 243 -31.68 15.44 28.66
C GLU A 243 -32.80 15.87 27.70
N GLU A 244 -32.54 15.83 26.39
CA GLU A 244 -33.50 16.24 25.36
C GLU A 244 -33.68 15.14 24.31
N THR A 245 -34.92 14.93 23.86
CA THR A 245 -35.20 14.12 22.66
C THR A 245 -35.25 15.04 21.43
N ILE A 246 -34.38 14.77 20.46
CA ILE A 246 -34.12 15.65 19.33
C ILE A 246 -34.20 14.90 18.00
N ALA A 247 -34.52 15.64 16.93
CA ALA A 247 -34.28 15.22 15.57
C ALA A 247 -32.95 15.79 15.09
N ILE A 248 -32.01 14.92 14.73
CA ILE A 248 -30.63 15.25 14.36
C ILE A 248 -30.25 14.54 13.07
N GLY A 249 -29.37 15.14 12.27
CA GLY A 249 -28.85 14.54 11.03
C GLY A 249 -27.60 15.25 10.53
N PRO A 250 -27.05 14.82 9.39
CA PRO A 250 -25.87 15.45 8.77
C PRO A 250 -26.09 16.93 8.45
N ASP A 251 -27.31 17.28 8.05
CA ASP A 251 -27.79 18.61 7.69
C ASP A 251 -28.46 19.37 8.84
N LYS A 252 -28.69 18.70 9.97
CA LYS A 252 -29.38 19.24 11.14
C LYS A 252 -28.61 18.90 12.42
N PRO A 253 -27.51 19.61 12.72
CA PRO A 253 -26.76 19.43 13.95
C PRO A 253 -27.56 19.90 15.17
N PHE A 254 -27.10 19.51 16.36
CA PHE A 254 -27.64 19.97 17.64
C PHE A 254 -26.56 20.74 18.39
N VAL A 255 -26.90 21.92 18.91
CA VAL A 255 -26.02 22.74 19.75
C VAL A 255 -26.81 23.31 20.91
N LYS A 256 -26.24 23.26 22.12
CA LYS A 256 -26.83 23.82 23.33
C LYS A 256 -25.74 24.36 24.25
N GLU A 257 -25.99 25.50 24.86
CA GLU A 257 -25.22 25.96 26.02
C GLU A 257 -25.93 25.58 27.30
N VAL A 258 -25.20 24.97 28.24
CA VAL A 258 -25.72 24.47 29.50
C VAL A 258 -24.90 25.09 30.65
N PRO A 259 -25.51 25.89 31.54
CA PRO A 259 -24.82 26.38 32.73
C PRO A 259 -24.29 25.24 33.60
N LEU A 260 -23.05 25.36 34.05
CA LEU A 260 -22.44 24.36 34.92
C LEU A 260 -22.61 24.75 36.39
N PRO A 261 -22.85 23.79 37.29
CA PRO A 261 -22.74 24.03 38.73
C PRO A 261 -21.36 24.59 39.09
N ALA A 262 -21.32 25.46 40.10
CA ALA A 262 -20.06 26.01 40.59
C ALA A 262 -19.11 24.90 41.04
N GLY A 263 -17.85 24.96 40.60
CA GLY A 263 -16.82 23.98 40.94
C GLY A 263 -16.82 22.70 40.09
N THR A 264 -17.74 22.55 39.12
CA THR A 264 -17.68 21.44 38.15
C THR A 264 -16.39 21.52 37.33
N LYS A 265 -15.59 20.45 37.36
CA LYS A 265 -14.39 20.34 36.53
C LYS A 265 -14.77 19.87 35.14
N ARG A 266 -13.96 20.24 34.15
CA ARG A 266 -14.12 19.78 32.76
C ARG A 266 -14.19 18.26 32.65
N THR A 267 -13.37 17.56 33.43
CA THR A 267 -13.26 16.10 33.47
C THR A 267 -14.45 15.40 34.14
N ASP A 268 -15.32 16.15 34.84
CA ASP A 268 -16.54 15.60 35.43
C ASP A 268 -17.64 15.43 34.37
N LEU A 269 -17.47 16.07 33.19
CA LEU A 269 -18.49 16.13 32.16
C LEU A 269 -18.51 14.88 31.30
N ARG A 270 -19.73 14.44 30.95
CA ARG A 270 -19.95 13.38 29.96
C ARG A 270 -21.11 13.73 29.04
N ALA A 271 -20.81 13.81 27.74
CA ALA A 271 -21.77 13.98 26.67
C ALA A 271 -22.12 12.61 26.07
N VAL A 272 -23.41 12.33 25.90
CA VAL A 272 -23.90 11.10 25.26
C VAL A 272 -25.01 11.43 24.27
N LEU A 273 -24.89 10.92 23.05
CA LEU A 273 -25.96 10.88 22.06
C LEU A 273 -26.35 9.42 21.83
N ALA A 274 -27.63 9.10 22.00
CA ALA A 274 -28.15 7.74 21.79
C ALA A 274 -29.37 7.74 20.86
N THR A 275 -29.64 6.60 20.23
CA THR A 275 -30.88 6.38 19.46
C THR A 275 -32.09 6.29 20.39
N SER A 276 -33.31 6.32 19.82
CA SER A 276 -34.55 6.07 20.56
C SER A 276 -34.61 4.68 21.23
N THR A 277 -33.79 3.73 20.80
CA THR A 277 -33.69 2.38 21.38
C THR A 277 -32.60 2.27 22.45
N GLY A 278 -31.93 3.37 22.79
CA GLY A 278 -30.85 3.39 23.78
C GLY A 278 -29.48 2.98 23.26
N ARG A 279 -29.30 2.74 21.94
CA ARG A 279 -27.98 2.47 21.36
C ARG A 279 -27.17 3.77 21.35
N THR A 280 -26.01 3.77 21.97
CA THR A 280 -25.09 4.93 21.94
C THR A 280 -24.56 5.14 20.52
N LEU A 281 -24.64 6.37 20.03
CA LEU A 281 -24.05 6.82 18.77
C LEU A 281 -22.68 7.47 19.04
N VAL A 282 -22.65 8.41 19.99
CA VAL A 282 -21.44 9.14 20.39
C VAL A 282 -21.43 9.25 21.92
N ALA A 283 -20.28 9.03 22.55
CA ALA A 283 -20.09 9.28 23.97
C ALA A 283 -18.68 9.83 24.19
N TYR A 284 -18.58 10.94 24.91
CA TYR A 284 -17.32 11.62 25.17
C TYR A 284 -17.30 12.23 26.56
N GLY A 285 -16.16 12.11 27.23
CA GLY A 285 -15.83 12.81 28.46
C GLY A 285 -14.42 13.38 28.34
N PRO A 286 -14.19 14.66 28.66
CA PRO A 286 -12.86 15.24 28.57
C PRO A 286 -11.89 14.53 29.53
N VAL A 287 -10.69 14.22 29.04
CA VAL A 287 -9.62 13.58 29.84
C VAL A 287 -8.68 14.62 30.44
N GLU A 288 -7.99 14.27 31.52
CA GLU A 288 -6.88 15.10 32.02
C GLU A 288 -5.68 14.98 31.07
N ILE A 289 -5.13 16.11 30.65
CA ILE A 289 -3.98 16.17 29.74
C ILE A 289 -2.78 16.60 30.57
N VAL A 290 -1.70 15.82 30.53
CA VAL A 290 -0.45 16.18 31.19
C VAL A 290 0.18 17.36 30.44
N PRO A 291 0.38 18.52 31.09
CA PRO A 291 1.00 19.66 30.43
C PRO A 291 2.48 19.39 30.16
N ASN A 292 2.97 19.77 28.98
CA ASN A 292 4.37 19.73 28.58
C ASN A 292 5.07 18.37 28.85
N PRO A 293 4.58 17.26 28.25
CA PRO A 293 5.25 15.96 28.38
C PRO A 293 6.71 16.02 27.92
N LYS A 294 7.56 15.13 28.43
CA LYS A 294 8.93 15.01 27.92
C LYS A 294 8.87 14.61 26.44
N LEU A 295 9.46 15.43 25.58
CA LEU A 295 9.54 15.11 24.14
C LEU A 295 10.46 13.90 23.88
N PRO A 296 10.16 13.08 22.86
CA PRO A 296 11.04 11.99 22.43
C PRO A 296 12.41 12.48 21.95
N GLU A 297 13.38 11.56 21.88
CA GLU A 297 14.66 11.84 21.24
C GLU A 297 14.51 11.90 19.72
N THR A 298 15.26 12.80 19.09
CA THR A 298 15.29 12.92 17.63
C THR A 298 16.10 11.80 16.99
N VAL A 299 15.66 11.38 15.79
CA VAL A 299 16.39 10.41 14.99
C VAL A 299 17.75 10.97 14.57
N LYS A 300 18.80 10.17 14.77
CA LYS A 300 20.17 10.50 14.38
C LYS A 300 20.57 9.71 13.12
N PRO A 301 21.43 10.28 12.25
CA PRO A 301 22.03 9.53 11.16
C PRO A 301 22.74 8.26 11.65
N PRO A 302 22.73 7.17 10.87
CA PRO A 302 23.45 5.96 11.26
C PRO A 302 24.96 6.22 11.34
N PRO A 303 25.69 5.60 12.30
CA PRO A 303 27.15 5.62 12.31
C PRO A 303 27.75 5.00 11.04
N ALA A 304 29.03 5.26 10.78
CA ALA A 304 29.73 4.54 9.72
C ALA A 304 29.82 3.04 10.05
N PRO A 305 29.79 2.13 9.05
CA PRO A 305 29.76 0.69 9.30
C PRO A 305 30.89 0.19 10.22
N LYS A 306 32.12 0.69 10.01
CA LYS A 306 33.28 0.32 10.83
C LYS A 306 33.14 0.65 12.33
N ASP A 307 32.32 1.65 12.66
CA ASP A 307 32.14 2.14 14.04
C ASP A 307 30.99 1.41 14.76
N ILE A 308 30.17 0.65 14.03
CA ILE A 308 29.15 -0.23 14.61
C ILE A 308 29.83 -1.49 15.13
N GLN A 309 29.55 -1.88 16.38
CA GLN A 309 30.29 -2.94 17.07
C GLN A 309 29.83 -4.37 16.70
N THR A 310 28.52 -4.58 16.55
CA THR A 310 27.95 -5.93 16.40
C THR A 310 27.49 -6.19 14.96
N ILE A 311 27.54 -7.45 14.55
CA ILE A 311 26.99 -7.91 13.27
C ILE A 311 25.47 -7.67 13.21
N GLU A 312 24.79 -7.84 14.34
CA GLU A 312 23.35 -7.56 14.45
C GLU A 312 23.01 -6.11 14.13
N GLU A 313 23.72 -5.16 14.72
CA GLU A 313 23.43 -3.74 14.51
C GLU A 313 23.81 -3.28 13.09
N LEU A 314 24.85 -3.88 12.49
CA LEU A 314 25.17 -3.69 11.07
C LEU A 314 24.02 -4.15 10.17
N TYR A 315 23.53 -5.38 10.39
CA TYR A 315 22.41 -5.93 9.65
C TYR A 315 21.14 -5.08 9.80
N LEU A 316 20.77 -4.71 11.04
CA LEU A 316 19.59 -3.89 11.31
C LEU A 316 19.72 -2.48 10.73
N THR A 317 20.91 -1.89 10.76
CA THR A 317 21.16 -0.59 10.13
C THR A 317 21.02 -0.66 8.61
N GLY A 318 21.62 -1.68 7.97
CA GLY A 318 21.45 -1.90 6.53
C GLY A 318 19.98 -2.10 6.15
N LEU A 319 19.23 -2.90 6.93
CA LEU A 319 17.79 -3.08 6.72
C LEU A 319 17.02 -1.77 6.81
N ARG A 320 17.27 -0.95 7.84
CA ARG A 320 16.60 0.34 8.02
C ARG A 320 16.89 1.29 6.85
N VAL A 321 18.15 1.34 6.41
CA VAL A 321 18.58 2.16 5.26
C VAL A 321 17.88 1.70 3.97
N GLU A 322 17.80 0.39 3.74
CA GLU A 322 17.08 -0.20 2.59
C GLU A 322 15.57 0.11 2.66
N GLN A 323 14.96 -0.09 3.83
CA GLN A 323 13.52 0.08 4.07
C GLN A 323 13.03 1.49 3.74
N ILE A 324 13.78 2.52 4.15
CA ILE A 324 13.41 3.93 3.94
C ILE A 324 13.92 4.51 2.61
N HIS A 325 14.58 3.71 1.77
CA HIS A 325 15.20 4.16 0.51
C HIS A 325 16.10 5.38 0.69
N ASN A 326 17.03 5.33 1.65
CA ASN A 326 17.92 6.46 1.93
C ASN A 326 18.74 6.84 0.68
N PRO A 327 18.67 8.11 0.21
CA PRO A 327 19.34 8.52 -1.03
C PRO A 327 20.84 8.80 -0.86
N ARG A 328 21.37 8.76 0.36
CA ARG A 328 22.76 9.15 0.67
C ARG A 328 23.62 8.03 1.24
N VAL A 329 23.01 6.91 1.61
CA VAL A 329 23.66 5.82 2.33
C VAL A 329 23.32 4.52 1.62
N ASP A 330 24.32 3.78 1.18
CA ASP A 330 24.12 2.46 0.58
C ASP A 330 23.94 1.41 1.68
N PRO A 331 22.82 0.65 1.72
CA PRO A 331 22.67 -0.44 2.68
C PRO A 331 23.74 -1.53 2.52
N PHE A 332 24.34 -1.71 1.34
CA PHE A 332 25.38 -2.71 1.11
C PHE A 332 26.65 -2.43 1.91
N ASP A 333 26.99 -1.17 2.19
CA ASP A 333 28.17 -0.84 3.02
C ASP A 333 28.10 -1.50 4.41
N TYR A 334 26.88 -1.61 4.96
CA TYR A 334 26.64 -2.25 6.26
C TYR A 334 26.63 -3.77 6.15
N TYR A 335 26.00 -4.31 5.11
CA TYR A 335 25.96 -5.75 4.88
C TYR A 335 27.35 -6.33 4.58
N GLU A 336 28.16 -5.62 3.80
CA GLU A 336 29.53 -6.03 3.49
C GLU A 336 30.41 -6.02 4.73
N GLU A 337 30.32 -5.01 5.58
CA GLU A 337 31.06 -4.99 6.85
C GLU A 337 30.61 -6.11 7.80
N ALA A 338 29.31 -6.43 7.84
CA ALA A 338 28.80 -7.58 8.59
C ALA A 338 29.39 -8.91 8.09
N LEU A 339 29.38 -9.13 6.77
CA LEU A 339 29.93 -10.35 6.15
C LEU A 339 31.46 -10.42 6.20
N ARG A 340 32.15 -9.29 6.29
CA ARG A 340 33.60 -9.26 6.53
C ARG A 340 33.93 -9.81 7.92
N ARG A 341 33.07 -9.57 8.91
CA ARG A 341 33.26 -10.05 10.30
C ARG A 341 32.77 -11.48 10.50
N ASP A 342 31.61 -11.83 9.95
CA ASP A 342 31.11 -13.21 9.89
C ASP A 342 30.62 -13.53 8.47
N PRO A 343 31.46 -14.18 7.64
CA PRO A 343 31.11 -14.55 6.27
C PRO A 343 29.88 -15.45 6.14
N ASN A 344 29.47 -16.10 7.25
CA ASN A 344 28.38 -17.07 7.31
C ASN A 344 27.17 -16.55 8.10
N ASP A 345 27.12 -15.26 8.48
CA ASP A 345 25.93 -14.70 9.15
C ASP A 345 24.68 -14.94 8.27
N ALA A 346 23.72 -15.68 8.82
CA ALA A 346 22.61 -16.19 8.04
C ALA A 346 21.63 -15.09 7.62
N ARG A 347 21.41 -14.09 8.49
CA ARG A 347 20.49 -12.97 8.23
C ARG A 347 21.02 -12.09 7.11
N THR A 348 22.29 -11.71 7.19
CA THR A 348 22.95 -10.86 6.20
C THR A 348 23.09 -11.56 4.85
N ASN A 349 23.50 -12.84 4.84
CA ASN A 349 23.53 -13.62 3.60
C ASN A 349 22.13 -13.76 2.96
N THR A 350 21.07 -13.88 3.78
CA THR A 350 19.69 -13.95 3.26
C THR A 350 19.28 -12.65 2.57
N ILE A 351 19.43 -11.49 3.22
CA ILE A 351 19.02 -10.20 2.63
C ILE A 351 19.88 -9.82 1.42
N VAL A 352 21.18 -10.08 1.44
CA VAL A 352 22.08 -9.88 0.29
C VAL A 352 21.66 -10.79 -0.87
N GLY A 353 21.31 -12.05 -0.60
CA GLY A 353 20.78 -12.97 -1.59
C GLY A 353 19.44 -12.51 -2.22
N ILE A 354 18.53 -11.96 -1.41
CA ILE A 354 17.28 -11.35 -1.89
C ILE A 354 17.58 -10.18 -2.83
N ASN A 355 18.49 -9.28 -2.44
CA ASN A 355 18.89 -8.15 -3.27
C ASN A 355 19.53 -8.59 -4.61
N TYR A 356 20.38 -9.62 -4.59
CA TYR A 356 20.92 -10.18 -5.84
C TYR A 356 19.85 -10.82 -6.73
N ASN A 357 18.85 -11.50 -6.14
CA ASN A 357 17.71 -12.01 -6.91
C ASN A 357 16.93 -10.88 -7.59
N ARG A 358 16.65 -9.77 -6.88
CA ARG A 358 15.98 -8.58 -7.45
C ARG A 358 16.77 -8.00 -8.63
N ARG A 359 18.10 -8.04 -8.56
CA ARG A 359 19.04 -7.58 -9.59
C ARG A 359 19.25 -8.56 -10.75
N CYS A 360 18.54 -9.69 -10.78
CA CYS A 360 18.76 -10.79 -11.73
C CYS A 360 20.18 -11.41 -11.69
N LEU A 361 20.90 -11.27 -10.58
CA LEU A 361 22.23 -11.83 -10.35
C LEU A 361 22.10 -13.18 -9.61
N TYR A 362 21.44 -14.13 -10.25
CA TYR A 362 20.95 -15.36 -9.60
C TYR A 362 22.05 -16.28 -9.10
N GLU A 363 23.21 -16.32 -9.76
CA GLU A 363 24.36 -17.13 -9.33
C GLU A 363 24.94 -16.58 -8.01
N LYS A 364 25.08 -15.25 -7.90
CA LYS A 364 25.51 -14.59 -6.66
C LYS A 364 24.47 -14.79 -5.55
N ALA A 365 23.18 -14.67 -5.89
CA ALA A 365 22.10 -14.92 -4.95
C ALA A 365 22.17 -16.35 -4.39
N GLU A 366 22.33 -17.35 -5.26
CA GLU A 366 22.47 -18.75 -4.86
C GLU A 366 23.64 -18.96 -3.89
N GLU A 367 24.81 -18.36 -4.15
CA GLU A 367 25.98 -18.48 -3.29
C GLU A 367 25.69 -18.02 -1.85
N HIS A 368 25.16 -16.80 -1.71
CA HIS A 368 24.81 -16.24 -0.40
C HIS A 368 23.69 -17.05 0.28
N LEU A 369 22.64 -17.41 -0.45
CA LEU A 369 21.50 -18.13 0.12
C LEU A 369 21.89 -19.56 0.55
N ARG A 370 22.80 -20.23 -0.17
CA ARG A 370 23.35 -21.52 0.25
C ARG A 370 24.18 -21.39 1.53
N ARG A 371 24.98 -20.32 1.70
CA ARG A 371 25.69 -20.05 2.96
C ARG A 371 24.73 -19.88 4.13
N ALA A 372 23.68 -19.09 3.96
CA ALA A 372 22.63 -18.92 4.97
C ALA A 372 21.94 -20.25 5.32
N VAL A 373 21.51 -21.02 4.31
CA VAL A 373 20.87 -22.32 4.53
C VAL A 373 21.80 -23.30 5.24
N ALA A 374 23.09 -23.38 4.85
CA ALA A 374 24.05 -24.27 5.48
C ALA A 374 24.24 -23.95 6.97
N ARG A 375 24.34 -22.66 7.32
CA ARG A 375 24.41 -22.20 8.72
C ARG A 375 23.15 -22.56 9.51
N LEU A 376 21.97 -22.33 8.93
CA LEU A 376 20.68 -22.53 9.60
C LEU A 376 20.29 -24.01 9.72
N SER A 377 20.80 -24.88 8.84
CA SER A 377 20.53 -26.33 8.87
C SER A 377 21.69 -27.16 9.41
N VAL A 378 22.56 -26.57 10.23
CA VAL A 378 23.65 -27.29 10.88
C VAL A 378 23.10 -28.51 11.62
N ASP A 379 23.86 -29.61 11.61
CA ASP A 379 23.48 -30.89 12.24
C ASP A 379 22.10 -31.41 11.81
N TYR A 380 21.74 -31.20 10.55
CA TYR A 380 20.46 -31.61 9.95
C TYR A 380 19.22 -30.93 10.58
N THR A 381 19.43 -29.81 11.24
CA THR A 381 18.36 -29.02 11.86
C THR A 381 17.38 -28.49 10.82
N ARG A 382 16.09 -28.51 11.17
CA ARG A 382 15.03 -27.90 10.35
C ARG A 382 14.86 -26.43 10.70
N LEU A 383 14.76 -25.61 9.67
CA LEU A 383 14.65 -24.16 9.79
C LEU A 383 13.27 -23.78 10.35
N ILE A 384 13.24 -22.85 11.31
CA ILE A 384 12.02 -22.17 11.74
C ILE A 384 11.63 -21.08 10.74
N ASP A 385 12.57 -20.21 10.37
CA ASP A 385 12.44 -19.21 9.31
C ASP A 385 13.01 -19.80 8.02
N THR A 386 12.15 -20.01 7.02
CA THR A 386 12.54 -20.62 5.75
C THR A 386 12.79 -19.60 4.63
N GLY A 387 12.91 -18.30 4.94
CA GLY A 387 13.12 -17.26 3.95
C GLY A 387 14.34 -17.49 3.05
N ALA A 388 15.45 -17.97 3.61
CA ALA A 388 16.63 -18.35 2.83
C ALA A 388 16.33 -19.49 1.84
N LEU A 389 15.54 -20.51 2.23
CA LEU A 389 15.15 -21.62 1.35
C LEU A 389 14.20 -21.15 0.24
N TYR A 390 13.21 -20.31 0.58
CA TYR A 390 12.27 -19.77 -0.39
C TYR A 390 13.01 -18.96 -1.47
N HIS A 391 13.86 -18.01 -1.06
CA HIS A 391 14.61 -17.18 -2.00
C HIS A 391 15.70 -17.96 -2.74
N LEU A 392 16.26 -19.04 -2.16
CA LEU A 392 17.13 -19.96 -2.89
C LEU A 392 16.35 -20.66 -4.01
N GLY A 393 15.11 -21.07 -3.75
CA GLY A 393 14.23 -21.62 -4.78
C GLY A 393 13.99 -20.67 -5.93
N VAL A 394 13.82 -19.37 -5.64
CA VAL A 394 13.67 -18.32 -6.66
C VAL A 394 14.94 -18.24 -7.54
N ALA A 395 16.13 -18.21 -6.94
CA ALA A 395 17.40 -18.17 -7.64
C ALA A 395 17.61 -19.40 -8.54
N LEU A 396 17.38 -20.60 -7.98
CA LEU A 396 17.51 -21.88 -8.70
C LEU A 396 16.54 -21.99 -9.86
N ARG A 397 15.29 -21.56 -9.67
CA ARG A 397 14.27 -21.55 -10.73
C ARG A 397 14.69 -20.65 -11.88
N ALA A 398 15.19 -19.45 -11.59
CA ALA A 398 15.62 -18.49 -12.61
C ALA A 398 16.84 -18.99 -13.42
N GLN A 399 17.70 -19.82 -12.81
CA GLN A 399 18.80 -20.51 -13.50
C GLN A 399 18.37 -21.78 -14.25
N GLY A 400 17.08 -22.16 -14.22
CA GLY A 400 16.58 -23.38 -14.85
C GLY A 400 16.86 -24.67 -14.07
N LYS A 401 17.37 -24.59 -12.83
CA LYS A 401 17.60 -25.74 -11.92
C LYS A 401 16.27 -26.16 -11.26
N LEU A 402 15.29 -26.55 -12.07
CA LEU A 402 13.88 -26.67 -11.65
C LEU A 402 13.65 -27.74 -10.57
N ASP A 403 14.34 -28.88 -10.64
CA ASP A 403 14.16 -29.94 -9.65
C ASP A 403 14.77 -29.59 -8.29
N GLU A 404 15.89 -28.86 -8.26
CA GLU A 404 16.44 -28.32 -7.02
C GLU A 404 15.52 -27.24 -6.45
N ALA A 405 15.01 -26.33 -7.29
CA ALA A 405 14.04 -25.33 -6.88
C ALA A 405 12.80 -25.96 -6.23
N TYR A 406 12.24 -27.01 -6.84
CA TYR A 406 11.10 -27.75 -6.31
C TYR A 406 11.39 -28.34 -4.92
N LYS A 407 12.58 -28.93 -4.72
CA LYS A 407 13.00 -29.50 -3.42
C LYS A 407 13.09 -28.42 -2.34
N VAL A 408 13.69 -27.26 -2.63
CA VAL A 408 13.85 -26.20 -1.61
C VAL A 408 12.54 -25.49 -1.32
N PHE A 409 11.67 -25.25 -2.31
CA PHE A 409 10.32 -24.74 -2.07
C PHE A 409 9.47 -25.71 -1.24
N SER A 410 9.60 -27.03 -1.49
CA SER A 410 8.93 -28.06 -0.71
C SER A 410 9.34 -28.08 0.76
N ARG A 411 10.56 -27.61 1.08
CA ARG A 411 11.01 -27.39 2.46
C ARG A 411 10.57 -26.03 2.99
N ALA A 412 10.56 -25.00 2.14
CA ALA A 412 10.19 -23.65 2.56
C ALA A 412 8.75 -23.56 3.05
N LYS A 413 7.82 -24.29 2.42
CA LYS A 413 6.40 -24.31 2.79
C LYS A 413 6.09 -24.84 4.20
N TRP A 414 7.07 -25.37 4.93
CA TRP A 414 6.88 -25.83 6.31
C TRP A 414 6.76 -24.67 7.31
N ASP A 415 7.27 -23.48 6.95
CA ASP A 415 7.05 -22.25 7.69
C ASP A 415 5.73 -21.61 7.26
N TYR A 416 4.92 -21.20 8.23
CA TYR A 416 3.66 -20.50 7.98
C TYR A 416 3.86 -19.23 7.15
N ALA A 417 4.92 -18.46 7.40
CA ALA A 417 5.21 -17.22 6.69
C ALA A 417 5.51 -17.42 5.20
N PHE A 418 5.99 -18.61 4.82
CA PHE A 418 6.31 -18.97 3.45
C PHE A 418 5.39 -20.06 2.88
N HIS A 419 4.36 -20.51 3.60
CA HIS A 419 3.47 -21.57 3.16
C HIS A 419 2.77 -21.21 1.85
N SER A 420 2.02 -20.10 1.83
CA SER A 420 1.34 -19.62 0.63
C SER A 420 2.31 -19.34 -0.54
N PRO A 421 3.34 -18.48 -0.40
CA PRO A 421 4.20 -18.17 -1.54
C PRO A 421 4.98 -19.38 -2.04
N ALA A 422 5.44 -20.31 -1.18
CA ALA A 422 6.14 -21.51 -1.64
C ALA A 422 5.21 -22.50 -2.34
N GLN A 423 3.99 -22.70 -1.84
CA GLN A 423 2.98 -23.54 -2.49
C GLN A 423 2.55 -22.97 -3.86
N TYR A 424 2.44 -21.65 -3.97
CA TYR A 424 2.21 -20.98 -5.25
C TYR A 424 3.36 -21.28 -6.25
N GLN A 425 4.62 -21.13 -5.83
CA GLN A 425 5.78 -21.44 -6.67
C GLN A 425 5.80 -22.91 -7.12
N LEU A 426 5.45 -23.84 -6.22
CA LEU A 426 5.33 -25.26 -6.55
C LEU A 426 4.21 -25.51 -7.57
N ALA A 427 3.05 -24.88 -7.40
CA ALA A 427 1.93 -24.99 -8.34
C ALA A 427 2.33 -24.54 -9.75
N GLU A 428 3.05 -23.42 -9.89
CA GLU A 428 3.57 -22.97 -11.18
C GLU A 428 4.55 -23.99 -11.81
N LEU A 429 5.47 -24.57 -11.00
CA LEU A 429 6.39 -25.60 -11.49
C LEU A 429 5.64 -26.87 -11.95
N SER A 430 4.62 -27.31 -11.21
CA SER A 430 3.77 -28.44 -11.59
C SER A 430 2.97 -28.15 -12.87
N CYS A 431 2.44 -26.92 -13.02
CA CYS A 431 1.81 -26.47 -14.27
C CYS A 431 2.76 -26.61 -15.46
N ARG A 432 4.01 -26.15 -15.32
CA ARG A 432 5.03 -26.25 -16.38
C ARG A 432 5.40 -27.69 -16.74
N LYS A 433 5.25 -28.64 -15.81
CA LYS A 433 5.43 -30.07 -16.05
C LYS A 433 4.18 -30.74 -16.64
N GLY A 434 3.06 -30.04 -16.76
CA GLY A 434 1.77 -30.58 -17.19
C GLY A 434 1.02 -31.38 -16.10
N ASP A 435 1.53 -31.41 -14.87
CA ASP A 435 0.90 -32.10 -13.74
C ASP A 435 -0.13 -31.19 -13.07
N PHE A 436 -1.29 -31.05 -13.73
CA PHE A 436 -2.37 -30.18 -13.27
C PHE A 436 -3.08 -30.70 -12.03
N ALA A 437 -3.01 -32.00 -11.73
CA ALA A 437 -3.58 -32.57 -10.52
C ALA A 437 -2.79 -32.09 -9.29
N THR A 438 -1.48 -32.28 -9.29
CA THR A 438 -0.59 -31.80 -8.23
C THR A 438 -0.63 -30.27 -8.11
N ALA A 439 -0.65 -29.55 -9.24
CA ALA A 439 -0.78 -28.10 -9.22
C ALA A 439 -2.07 -27.62 -8.53
N LEU A 440 -3.19 -28.34 -8.73
CA LEU A 440 -4.47 -28.01 -8.10
C LEU A 440 -4.41 -28.21 -6.58
N GLU A 441 -3.79 -29.29 -6.11
CA GLU A 441 -3.57 -29.52 -4.67
C GLU A 441 -2.68 -28.44 -4.06
N GLN A 442 -1.57 -28.10 -4.73
CA GLN A 442 -0.63 -27.08 -4.27
C GLN A 442 -1.27 -25.69 -4.17
N ILE A 443 -2.07 -25.28 -5.17
CA ILE A 443 -2.73 -23.98 -5.13
C ILE A 443 -3.85 -23.94 -4.08
N GLU A 444 -4.50 -25.06 -3.78
CA GLU A 444 -5.44 -25.17 -2.66
C GLU A 444 -4.73 -25.00 -1.31
N GLN A 445 -3.55 -25.59 -1.14
CA GLN A 445 -2.73 -25.36 0.04
C GLN A 445 -2.23 -23.91 0.14
N SER A 446 -1.89 -23.27 -0.98
CA SER A 446 -1.55 -21.85 -0.98
C SER A 446 -2.69 -20.99 -0.41
N LEU A 447 -3.92 -21.26 -0.87
CA LEU A 447 -5.13 -20.54 -0.46
C LEU A 447 -5.60 -20.86 0.96
N SER A 448 -5.20 -22.00 1.53
CA SER A 448 -5.61 -22.42 2.89
C SER A 448 -5.09 -21.47 3.98
N THR A 449 -3.99 -20.77 3.71
CA THR A 449 -3.34 -19.80 4.61
C THR A 449 -3.37 -18.37 4.08
N ASN A 450 -3.78 -18.17 2.81
CA ASN A 450 -3.95 -16.85 2.23
C ASN A 450 -5.10 -16.82 1.22
N ALA A 451 -6.34 -16.73 1.73
CA ALA A 451 -7.53 -16.68 0.88
C ALA A 451 -7.72 -15.33 0.16
N LEU A 452 -6.96 -14.30 0.52
CA LEU A 452 -7.06 -12.93 -0.03
C LEU A 452 -6.24 -12.73 -1.31
N ASP A 453 -5.29 -13.63 -1.59
CA ASP A 453 -4.50 -13.66 -2.82
C ASP A 453 -5.40 -14.04 -4.02
N ASN A 454 -5.80 -13.02 -4.79
CA ASN A 454 -6.61 -13.22 -5.99
C ASN A 454 -5.82 -13.95 -7.08
N ARG A 455 -4.50 -13.75 -7.17
CA ARG A 455 -3.64 -14.40 -8.16
C ARG A 455 -3.63 -15.92 -7.96
N ALA A 456 -3.56 -16.38 -6.71
CA ALA A 456 -3.69 -17.80 -6.38
C ALA A 456 -5.08 -18.35 -6.72
N ARG A 457 -6.13 -17.58 -6.45
CA ARG A 457 -7.52 -17.95 -6.79
C ARG A 457 -7.73 -18.06 -8.30
N ASN A 458 -7.14 -17.15 -9.07
CA ASN A 458 -7.24 -17.13 -10.52
C ASN A 458 -6.44 -18.27 -11.16
N LEU A 459 -5.26 -18.61 -10.62
CA LEU A 459 -4.53 -19.81 -11.01
C LEU A 459 -5.37 -21.07 -10.77
N LYS A 460 -6.02 -21.20 -9.62
CA LYS A 460 -6.97 -22.30 -9.36
C LYS A 460 -8.08 -22.34 -10.41
N ALA A 461 -8.67 -21.20 -10.76
CA ALA A 461 -9.68 -21.13 -11.82
C ALA A 461 -9.15 -21.56 -13.19
N ALA A 462 -7.93 -21.16 -13.56
CA ALA A 462 -7.27 -21.57 -14.80
C ALA A 462 -7.03 -23.08 -14.87
N LEU A 463 -6.60 -23.69 -13.76
CA LEU A 463 -6.45 -25.14 -13.65
C LEU A 463 -7.79 -25.87 -13.76
N LEU A 464 -8.84 -25.35 -13.12
CA LEU A 464 -10.20 -25.91 -13.21
C LEU A 464 -10.75 -25.81 -14.64
N ARG A 465 -10.51 -24.70 -15.36
CA ARG A 465 -10.86 -24.58 -16.78
C ARG A 465 -10.18 -25.67 -17.60
N ARG A 466 -8.86 -25.83 -17.46
CA ARG A 466 -8.08 -26.81 -18.22
C ARG A 466 -8.42 -28.27 -17.91
N THR A 467 -8.82 -28.56 -16.66
CA THR A 467 -9.20 -29.90 -16.21
C THR A 467 -10.69 -30.19 -16.39
N GLY A 468 -11.42 -29.37 -17.15
CA GLY A 468 -12.80 -29.65 -17.54
C GLY A 468 -13.86 -29.34 -16.47
N LYS A 469 -13.57 -28.43 -15.54
CA LYS A 469 -14.46 -28.01 -14.44
C LYS A 469 -14.91 -26.53 -14.57
N PRO A 470 -15.54 -26.11 -15.70
CA PRO A 470 -15.78 -24.70 -16.02
C PRO A 470 -16.75 -24.00 -15.03
N LYS A 471 -17.74 -24.72 -14.47
CA LYS A 471 -18.67 -24.14 -13.49
C LYS A 471 -17.96 -23.72 -12.20
N GLN A 472 -17.00 -24.53 -11.73
CA GLN A 472 -16.21 -24.22 -10.55
C GLN A 472 -15.24 -23.06 -10.82
N ALA A 473 -14.65 -23.04 -12.02
CA ALA A 473 -13.81 -21.93 -12.46
C ALA A 473 -14.60 -20.60 -12.47
N GLU A 474 -15.79 -20.55 -13.09
CA GLU A 474 -16.62 -19.32 -13.14
C GLU A 474 -16.98 -18.82 -11.74
N ALA A 475 -17.31 -19.71 -10.80
CA ALA A 475 -17.64 -19.32 -9.42
C ALA A 475 -16.46 -18.64 -8.72
N LEU A 476 -15.23 -19.14 -8.90
CA LEU A 476 -14.03 -18.52 -8.33
C LEU A 476 -13.73 -17.16 -8.98
N LEU A 477 -13.86 -17.07 -10.30
CA LEU A 477 -13.62 -15.85 -11.05
C LEU A 477 -14.64 -14.76 -10.71
N ALA A 478 -15.91 -15.13 -10.53
CA ALA A 478 -16.95 -14.21 -10.06
C ALA A 478 -16.59 -13.62 -8.68
N LYS A 479 -16.03 -14.43 -7.78
CA LYS A 479 -15.54 -13.95 -6.47
C LYS A 479 -14.35 -13.00 -6.63
N SER A 480 -13.33 -13.36 -7.42
CA SER A 480 -12.19 -12.46 -7.68
C SER A 480 -12.63 -11.11 -8.23
N LEU A 481 -13.61 -11.09 -9.14
CA LEU A 481 -14.10 -9.86 -9.77
C LEU A 481 -15.05 -9.04 -8.90
N LEU A 482 -15.64 -9.64 -7.87
CA LEU A 482 -16.37 -8.91 -6.83
C LEU A 482 -15.37 -8.16 -5.92
N ASP A 483 -14.28 -8.82 -5.55
CA ASP A 483 -13.22 -8.24 -4.72
C ASP A 483 -12.38 -7.21 -5.49
N ASP A 484 -12.17 -7.45 -6.78
CA ASP A 484 -11.27 -6.69 -7.65
C ASP A 484 -11.79 -6.67 -9.10
N PRO A 485 -12.63 -5.67 -9.45
CA PRO A 485 -13.20 -5.57 -10.79
C PRO A 485 -12.17 -5.37 -11.91
N LEU A 486 -10.93 -5.00 -11.55
CA LEU A 486 -9.79 -4.77 -12.45
C LEU A 486 -8.76 -5.90 -12.36
N ASP A 487 -9.18 -7.09 -11.93
CA ASP A 487 -8.35 -8.28 -11.99
C ASP A 487 -8.31 -8.83 -13.42
N PHE A 488 -7.28 -8.43 -14.18
CA PHE A 488 -7.15 -8.80 -15.58
C PHE A 488 -6.88 -10.29 -15.82
N PHE A 489 -6.30 -11.00 -14.85
CA PHE A 489 -6.15 -12.46 -14.95
C PHE A 489 -7.54 -13.11 -14.80
N ALA A 490 -8.33 -12.69 -13.82
CA ALA A 490 -9.69 -13.19 -13.66
C ALA A 490 -10.58 -12.85 -14.88
N LEU A 491 -10.50 -11.62 -15.39
CA LEU A 491 -11.25 -11.21 -16.58
C LEU A 491 -10.85 -12.04 -17.81
N ASN A 492 -9.55 -12.32 -17.98
CA ASN A 492 -9.07 -13.10 -19.11
C ASN A 492 -9.47 -14.57 -19.00
N GLU A 493 -9.37 -15.20 -17.83
CA GLU A 493 -9.84 -16.57 -17.62
C GLU A 493 -11.35 -16.69 -17.86
N ARG A 494 -12.13 -15.69 -17.42
CA ARG A 494 -13.57 -15.63 -17.70
C ARG A 494 -13.87 -15.46 -19.18
N HIS A 495 -13.03 -14.70 -19.89
CA HIS A 495 -13.10 -14.60 -21.34
C HIS A 495 -12.83 -15.96 -22.02
N LEU A 496 -11.77 -16.67 -21.61
CA LEU A 496 -11.42 -17.99 -22.14
C LEU A 496 -12.49 -19.05 -21.86
N LEU A 497 -13.14 -19.04 -20.70
CA LEU A 497 -14.27 -19.93 -20.38
C LEU A 497 -15.47 -19.75 -21.32
N ARG A 498 -15.69 -18.53 -21.81
CA ARG A 498 -16.85 -18.15 -22.63
C ARG A 498 -16.60 -18.29 -24.12
N GLN A 499 -15.34 -18.47 -24.53
CA GLN A 499 -15.02 -18.78 -25.92
C GLN A 499 -15.46 -20.21 -26.24
N LYS A 500 -16.29 -20.37 -27.29
CA LYS A 500 -16.34 -21.63 -28.03
C LYS A 500 -15.05 -21.73 -28.87
N PRO A 501 -14.56 -22.94 -29.21
CA PRO A 501 -13.41 -23.12 -30.10
C PRO A 501 -13.75 -22.70 -31.53
N ASP A 502 -13.88 -21.39 -31.76
CA ASP A 502 -14.05 -20.78 -33.08
C ASP A 502 -13.02 -19.65 -33.25
N PRO A 503 -11.97 -19.86 -34.07
CA PRO A 503 -10.91 -18.89 -34.33
C PRO A 503 -11.41 -17.54 -34.88
N ARG A 504 -12.63 -17.48 -35.42
CA ARG A 504 -13.24 -16.25 -35.97
C ARG A 504 -13.82 -15.32 -34.90
N ARG A 505 -13.83 -15.72 -33.62
CA ARG A 505 -14.39 -14.94 -32.50
C ARG A 505 -13.37 -14.19 -31.66
N ALA A 506 -12.14 -14.08 -32.16
CA ALA A 506 -11.06 -13.37 -31.48
C ALA A 506 -11.34 -11.84 -31.29
N ASP A 507 -12.40 -11.33 -31.92
CA ASP A 507 -13.01 -9.99 -31.73
C ASP A 507 -14.43 -10.06 -31.11
N SER A 508 -14.63 -10.96 -30.14
CA SER A 508 -15.89 -11.01 -29.40
C SER A 508 -16.10 -9.73 -28.57
N GLU A 509 -17.36 -9.37 -28.30
CA GLU A 509 -17.69 -8.25 -27.40
C GLU A 509 -17.01 -8.38 -26.03
N ALA A 510 -16.85 -9.61 -25.52
CA ALA A 510 -16.12 -9.89 -24.29
C ALA A 510 -14.62 -9.54 -24.40
N ALA A 511 -13.97 -9.86 -25.53
CA ALA A 511 -12.58 -9.49 -25.80
C ALA A 511 -12.42 -7.97 -25.87
N ARG A 512 -13.32 -7.28 -26.57
CA ARG A 512 -13.32 -5.80 -26.66
C ARG A 512 -13.53 -5.13 -25.31
N LYS A 513 -14.43 -5.64 -24.47
CA LYS A 513 -14.62 -5.14 -23.09
C LYS A 513 -13.38 -5.34 -22.23
N LEU A 514 -12.71 -6.50 -22.33
CA LEU A 514 -11.47 -6.77 -21.64
C LEU A 514 -10.35 -5.83 -22.10
N ASN A 515 -10.17 -5.67 -23.41
CA ASN A 515 -9.14 -4.79 -23.96
C ASN A 515 -9.37 -3.33 -23.56
N ALA A 516 -10.62 -2.86 -23.58
CA ALA A 516 -10.99 -1.55 -23.09
C ALA A 516 -10.70 -1.39 -21.58
N ALA A 517 -10.99 -2.41 -20.75
CA ALA A 517 -10.68 -2.39 -19.32
C ALA A 517 -9.17 -2.35 -19.05
N MET A 518 -8.36 -3.03 -19.88
CA MET A 518 -6.90 -2.98 -19.86
C MET A 518 -6.35 -1.69 -20.49
N ARG A 519 -7.22 -0.82 -21.04
CA ARG A 519 -6.91 0.47 -21.65
C ARG A 519 -5.91 0.40 -22.81
N TYR A 520 -5.75 -0.76 -23.44
CA TYR A 520 -4.68 -0.98 -24.43
C TYR A 520 -3.27 -0.63 -23.89
N ASP A 521 -3.08 -0.67 -22.56
CA ASP A 521 -1.79 -0.35 -21.93
C ASP A 521 -0.85 -1.56 -22.05
N VAL A 522 0.18 -1.42 -22.88
CA VAL A 522 1.16 -2.47 -23.22
C VAL A 522 1.70 -3.17 -21.98
N GLN A 523 1.89 -2.45 -20.87
CA GLN A 523 2.47 -3.02 -19.67
C GLN A 523 1.48 -3.91 -18.91
N VAL A 524 0.17 -3.65 -19.03
CA VAL A 524 -0.88 -4.51 -18.47
C VAL A 524 -0.93 -5.83 -19.26
N TYR A 525 -0.79 -5.77 -20.59
CA TYR A 525 -0.72 -6.96 -21.45
C TYR A 525 0.54 -7.79 -21.18
N LEU A 526 1.70 -7.15 -21.07
CA LEU A 526 2.94 -7.83 -20.71
C LEU A 526 2.85 -8.47 -19.31
N GLU A 527 2.24 -7.80 -18.33
CA GLU A 527 2.06 -8.36 -16.99
C GLU A 527 1.16 -9.61 -17.02
N LEU A 528 0.03 -9.53 -17.71
CA LEU A 528 -0.89 -10.67 -17.88
C LEU A 528 -0.25 -11.81 -18.69
N ALA A 529 0.53 -11.50 -19.71
CA ALA A 529 1.27 -12.51 -20.47
C ALA A 529 2.32 -13.19 -19.58
N THR A 530 3.02 -12.45 -18.72
CA THR A 530 3.97 -13.03 -17.76
C THR A 530 3.29 -13.95 -16.74
N ASP A 531 2.06 -13.63 -16.32
CA ASP A 531 1.26 -14.54 -15.48
C ASP A 531 1.00 -15.88 -16.17
N TYR A 532 0.76 -15.90 -17.49
CA TYR A 532 0.60 -17.16 -18.23
C TYR A 532 1.93 -17.86 -18.53
N MET A 533 2.99 -17.09 -18.79
CA MET A 533 4.34 -17.62 -19.01
C MET A 533 4.85 -18.39 -17.80
N SER A 534 4.60 -17.90 -16.58
CA SER A 534 5.06 -18.58 -15.36
C SER A 534 4.45 -19.98 -15.20
N LEU A 535 3.25 -20.19 -15.74
CA LEU A 535 2.50 -21.46 -15.74
C LEU A 535 2.85 -22.38 -16.91
N GLY A 536 3.58 -21.90 -17.91
CA GLY A 536 3.80 -22.61 -19.17
C GLY A 536 2.58 -22.62 -20.10
N PHE A 537 1.63 -21.70 -19.89
CA PHE A 537 0.42 -21.58 -20.70
C PHE A 537 0.68 -20.69 -21.92
N TRP A 538 1.50 -21.20 -22.84
CA TRP A 538 2.06 -20.41 -23.95
C TRP A 538 0.99 -19.88 -24.91
N ASP A 539 -0.05 -20.66 -25.20
CA ASP A 539 -1.13 -20.24 -26.11
C ASP A 539 -1.91 -19.04 -25.54
N GLU A 540 -2.24 -19.05 -24.26
CA GLU A 540 -2.90 -17.94 -23.60
C GLU A 540 -2.01 -16.69 -23.57
N ALA A 541 -0.70 -16.84 -23.29
CA ALA A 541 0.23 -15.71 -23.33
C ALA A 541 0.33 -15.09 -24.73
N ILE A 542 0.38 -15.93 -25.78
CA ILE A 542 0.40 -15.49 -27.18
C ILE A 542 -0.92 -14.79 -27.54
N ASP A 543 -2.06 -15.33 -27.13
CA ASP A 543 -3.38 -14.72 -27.39
C ASP A 543 -3.50 -13.34 -26.72
N VAL A 544 -3.02 -13.19 -25.48
CA VAL A 544 -2.97 -11.89 -24.79
C VAL A 544 -2.18 -10.87 -25.61
N LEU A 545 -0.93 -11.18 -25.98
CA LEU A 545 -0.07 -10.23 -26.67
C LEU A 545 -0.48 -9.99 -28.13
N SER A 546 -1.07 -10.99 -28.79
CA SER A 546 -1.55 -10.85 -30.17
C SER A 546 -2.70 -9.86 -30.30
N ARG A 547 -3.50 -9.65 -29.23
CA ARG A 547 -4.63 -8.71 -29.24
C ARG A 547 -4.20 -7.27 -29.48
N ILE A 548 -3.09 -6.82 -28.89
CA ILE A 548 -2.60 -5.45 -29.07
C ILE A 548 -1.81 -5.25 -30.37
N VAL A 549 -1.36 -6.33 -31.01
CA VAL A 549 -0.61 -6.27 -32.28
C VAL A 549 -1.54 -6.17 -33.50
N ARG A 550 -2.79 -6.62 -33.40
CA ARG A 550 -3.72 -6.75 -34.54
C ARG A 550 -4.05 -5.43 -35.23
N ASP A 551 -4.12 -4.33 -34.49
CA ASP A 551 -4.64 -3.07 -35.03
C ASP A 551 -3.58 -2.21 -35.72
N LYS A 552 -2.27 -2.56 -35.62
CA LYS A 552 -1.09 -1.99 -36.33
C LYS A 552 -1.02 -0.46 -36.50
N THR A 553 -1.84 0.30 -35.77
CA THR A 553 -2.05 1.74 -35.95
C THR A 553 -1.98 2.49 -34.62
N ASP A 554 -1.97 1.78 -33.49
CA ASP A 554 -1.74 2.35 -32.17
C ASP A 554 -0.29 2.15 -31.70
N PHE A 555 0.13 2.97 -30.72
CA PHE A 555 1.46 2.89 -30.11
C PHE A 555 1.73 1.50 -29.50
N ALA A 556 0.70 0.85 -28.97
CA ALA A 556 0.80 -0.47 -28.35
C ALA A 556 1.19 -1.57 -29.36
N GLY A 557 0.63 -1.52 -30.57
CA GLY A 557 0.95 -2.41 -31.68
C GLY A 557 2.31 -2.15 -32.31
N THR A 558 3.01 -1.06 -31.98
CA THR A 558 4.40 -0.81 -32.41
C THR A 558 5.42 -0.96 -31.29
N TYR A 559 5.00 -1.41 -30.10
CA TYR A 559 5.87 -1.49 -28.94
C TYR A 559 6.82 -2.71 -29.03
N PRO A 560 8.15 -2.51 -29.18
CA PRO A 560 9.11 -3.56 -29.55
C PRO A 560 9.14 -4.74 -28.58
N LEU A 561 8.96 -4.48 -27.28
CA LEU A 561 9.02 -5.53 -26.26
C LEU A 561 7.89 -6.56 -26.43
N VAL A 562 6.72 -6.16 -26.94
CA VAL A 562 5.62 -7.09 -27.23
C VAL A 562 6.05 -8.12 -28.28
N TYR A 563 6.78 -7.68 -29.29
CA TYR A 563 7.26 -8.53 -30.39
C TYR A 563 8.40 -9.44 -29.93
N TYR A 564 9.32 -8.96 -29.09
CA TYR A 564 10.31 -9.83 -28.46
C TYR A 564 9.65 -10.93 -27.62
N TYR A 565 8.62 -10.60 -26.85
CA TYR A 565 7.87 -11.59 -26.07
C TYR A 565 7.13 -12.59 -26.97
N LEU A 566 6.45 -12.13 -28.03
CA LEU A 566 5.81 -13.02 -29.02
C LEU A 566 6.82 -13.95 -29.68
N ALA A 567 7.99 -13.45 -30.06
CA ALA A 567 9.07 -14.26 -30.62
C ALA A 567 9.53 -15.35 -29.64
N PHE A 568 9.78 -14.97 -28.39
CA PHE A 568 10.16 -15.90 -27.33
C PHE A 568 9.10 -16.98 -27.10
N LEU A 569 7.83 -16.59 -27.00
CA LEU A 569 6.70 -17.49 -26.78
C LEU A 569 6.51 -18.50 -27.92
N HIS A 570 6.57 -18.04 -29.19
CA HIS A 570 6.53 -18.93 -30.34
C HIS A 570 7.75 -19.87 -30.38
N GLY A 571 8.94 -19.39 -29.99
CA GLY A 571 10.12 -20.22 -29.82
C GLY A 571 9.91 -21.33 -28.78
N ARG A 572 9.28 -21.03 -27.63
CA ARG A 572 8.93 -22.01 -26.59
C ARG A 572 7.93 -23.07 -27.08
N LYS A 573 7.07 -22.73 -28.04
CA LYS A 573 6.15 -23.68 -28.69
C LYS A 573 6.79 -24.54 -29.79
N GLY A 574 8.01 -24.20 -30.23
CA GLY A 574 8.64 -24.83 -31.38
C GLY A 574 8.28 -24.19 -32.73
N ASP A 575 7.57 -23.06 -32.74
CA ASP A 575 7.20 -22.32 -33.96
C ASP A 575 8.39 -21.47 -34.47
N VAL A 576 9.50 -22.12 -34.81
CA VAL A 576 10.81 -21.46 -35.06
C VAL A 576 10.72 -20.36 -36.13
N GLU A 577 10.04 -20.60 -37.24
CA GLU A 577 9.94 -19.62 -38.33
C GLU A 577 9.06 -18.41 -37.97
N VAL A 578 8.06 -18.60 -37.10
CA VAL A 578 7.24 -17.50 -36.59
C VAL A 578 8.05 -16.68 -35.58
N ALA A 579 8.81 -17.34 -34.71
CA ALA A 579 9.70 -16.68 -33.76
C ALA A 579 10.74 -15.79 -34.47
N LYS A 580 11.39 -16.30 -35.52
CA LYS A 580 12.35 -15.55 -36.35
C LYS A 580 11.74 -14.26 -36.91
N LYS A 581 10.52 -14.35 -37.45
CA LYS A 581 9.80 -13.18 -37.99
C LYS A 581 9.55 -12.13 -36.92
N PHE A 582 9.08 -12.54 -35.75
CA PHE A 582 8.84 -11.61 -34.64
C PHE A 582 10.14 -10.99 -34.09
N TYR A 583 11.24 -11.74 -33.99
CA TYR A 583 12.54 -11.16 -33.60
C TYR A 583 13.01 -10.10 -34.60
N SER A 584 12.92 -10.39 -35.90
CA SER A 584 13.28 -9.42 -36.95
C SER A 584 12.40 -8.17 -36.91
N GLN A 585 11.10 -8.32 -36.63
CA GLN A 585 10.19 -7.19 -36.48
C GLN A 585 10.53 -6.34 -35.24
N ALA A 586 10.77 -7.00 -34.10
CA ALA A 586 11.10 -6.33 -32.85
C ALA A 586 12.36 -5.46 -32.97
N GLY A 587 13.42 -5.99 -33.59
CA GLY A 587 14.67 -5.26 -33.82
C GLY A 587 14.55 -4.06 -34.76
N ALA A 588 13.53 -4.05 -35.62
CA ALA A 588 13.25 -2.97 -36.57
C ALA A 588 12.29 -1.89 -36.02
N MET A 589 11.73 -2.08 -34.82
CA MET A 589 10.74 -1.16 -34.25
C MET A 589 11.34 0.09 -33.60
N PRO A 590 10.56 1.18 -33.46
CA PRO A 590 10.96 2.37 -32.70
C PRO A 590 11.30 2.01 -31.24
N ALA A 591 12.28 2.69 -30.65
CA ALA A 591 12.61 2.52 -29.24
C ALA A 591 11.92 3.51 -28.30
N ASP A 592 11.12 4.41 -28.88
CA ASP A 592 10.53 5.51 -28.15
C ASP A 592 9.66 4.98 -27.01
N TYR A 593 9.90 5.54 -25.82
CA TYR A 593 9.17 5.22 -24.59
C TYR A 593 9.19 3.74 -24.19
N CYS A 594 10.15 2.94 -24.68
CA CYS A 594 10.33 1.55 -24.28
C CYS A 594 11.34 1.41 -23.13
N PHE A 595 10.82 1.26 -21.91
CA PHE A 595 11.59 1.12 -20.66
C PHE A 595 11.24 -0.21 -19.96
N PRO A 596 11.99 -1.30 -20.23
CA PRO A 596 11.76 -2.57 -19.55
C PRO A 596 12.12 -2.47 -18.06
N PHE A 597 11.27 -3.00 -17.20
CA PHE A 597 11.45 -3.02 -15.74
C PHE A 597 11.14 -4.39 -15.09
N ARG A 598 10.88 -5.42 -15.90
CA ARG A 598 10.52 -6.77 -15.42
C ARG A 598 11.68 -7.74 -15.58
N ALA A 599 11.91 -8.57 -14.57
CA ALA A 599 12.95 -9.61 -14.62
C ALA A 599 12.73 -10.61 -15.78
N GLU A 600 11.49 -10.95 -16.10
CA GLU A 600 11.12 -11.86 -17.20
C GLU A 600 11.56 -11.31 -18.56
N SER A 601 11.67 -9.98 -18.70
CA SER A 601 12.18 -9.36 -19.92
C SER A 601 13.66 -9.71 -20.14
N ALA A 602 14.43 -9.98 -19.09
CA ALA A 602 15.84 -10.37 -19.24
C ALA A 602 15.97 -11.72 -19.95
N GLU A 603 15.12 -12.71 -19.63
CA GLU A 603 15.11 -14.02 -20.31
C GLU A 603 14.71 -13.86 -21.78
N VAL A 604 13.66 -13.08 -22.05
CA VAL A 604 13.17 -12.80 -23.40
C VAL A 604 14.24 -12.12 -24.26
N LEU A 605 14.92 -11.11 -23.73
CA LEU A 605 15.95 -10.36 -24.46
C LEU A 605 17.24 -11.19 -24.64
N LYS A 606 17.63 -11.99 -23.65
CA LYS A 606 18.74 -12.95 -23.80
C LYS A 606 18.45 -13.99 -24.89
N ALA A 607 17.21 -14.48 -24.98
CA ALA A 607 16.81 -15.38 -26.06
C ALA A 607 16.85 -14.69 -27.44
N ALA A 608 16.47 -13.41 -27.52
CA ALA A 608 16.60 -12.61 -28.73
C ALA A 608 18.08 -12.47 -29.17
N LEU A 609 18.98 -12.22 -28.22
CA LEU A 609 20.42 -12.11 -28.48
C LEU A 609 21.08 -13.45 -28.83
N ALA A 610 20.60 -14.56 -28.26
CA ALA A 610 21.02 -15.89 -28.69
C ALA A 610 20.60 -16.20 -30.14
N HIS A 611 19.49 -15.60 -30.60
CA HIS A 611 19.02 -15.72 -31.97
C HIS A 611 19.74 -14.76 -32.94
N ASN A 612 19.92 -13.50 -32.54
CA ASN A 612 20.61 -12.46 -33.29
C ASN A 612 21.56 -11.67 -32.38
N PRO A 613 22.85 -12.04 -32.30
CA PRO A 613 23.81 -11.40 -31.41
C PRO A 613 24.08 -9.91 -31.68
N VAL A 614 23.74 -9.41 -32.88
CA VAL A 614 23.95 -8.02 -33.29
C VAL A 614 22.68 -7.16 -33.21
N ASP A 615 21.61 -7.67 -32.57
CA ASP A 615 20.40 -6.88 -32.33
C ASP A 615 20.68 -5.75 -31.32
N ALA A 616 20.92 -4.55 -31.86
CA ALA A 616 21.20 -3.35 -31.07
C ALA A 616 20.05 -2.97 -30.14
N ARG A 617 18.79 -3.24 -30.52
CA ARG A 617 17.61 -2.96 -29.69
C ARG A 617 17.56 -3.90 -28.49
N ALA A 618 17.80 -5.19 -28.71
CA ALA A 618 17.82 -6.16 -27.62
C ALA A 618 18.94 -5.87 -26.60
N HIS A 619 20.15 -5.51 -27.07
CA HIS A 619 21.24 -5.05 -26.19
C HIS A 619 20.86 -3.79 -25.41
N TYR A 620 20.31 -2.77 -26.08
CA TYR A 620 19.87 -1.52 -25.46
C TYR A 620 18.82 -1.77 -24.35
N TYR A 621 17.80 -2.56 -24.63
CA TYR A 621 16.75 -2.87 -23.65
C TYR A 621 17.25 -3.72 -22.48
N LEU A 622 18.14 -4.68 -22.74
CA LEU A 622 18.73 -5.49 -21.68
C LEU A 622 19.64 -4.63 -20.79
N GLY A 623 20.44 -3.74 -21.37
CA GLY A 623 21.25 -2.77 -20.64
C GLY A 623 20.40 -1.86 -19.75
N ASN A 624 19.34 -1.26 -20.30
CA ASN A 624 18.41 -0.41 -19.56
C ASN A 624 17.73 -1.17 -18.42
N LEU A 625 17.28 -2.40 -18.66
CA LEU A 625 16.69 -3.24 -17.63
C LEU A 625 17.69 -3.53 -16.50
N LEU A 626 18.91 -3.92 -16.84
CA LEU A 626 19.92 -4.24 -15.85
C LEU A 626 20.30 -3.01 -15.02
N TYR A 627 20.35 -1.82 -15.65
CA TYR A 627 20.55 -0.53 -14.98
C TYR A 627 19.38 -0.19 -14.05
N GLU A 628 18.13 -0.27 -14.51
CA GLU A 628 16.92 -0.02 -13.70
C GLU A 628 16.83 -0.97 -12.49
N LEU A 629 17.35 -2.20 -12.63
CA LEU A 629 17.39 -3.18 -11.56
C LEU A 629 18.60 -3.00 -10.62
N GLN A 630 19.57 -2.13 -10.91
CA GLN A 630 20.62 -1.73 -9.95
C GLN A 630 20.08 -0.68 -8.95
N PRO A 631 20.62 -0.62 -7.72
CA PRO A 631 20.20 0.37 -6.71
C PRO A 631 20.39 1.82 -7.14
#